data_AF-A0A8C2QBP1-F1
#
_entry.id   AF-A0A8C2QBP1-F1
#
_cell.length_a   1.000
_cell.length_b   1.000
_cell.length_c   1.000
_cell.angle_alpha   90.00
_cell.angle_beta   90.00
_cell.angle_gamma   90.00
#
_symmetry.space_group_name_H-M   'P 1'
#
loop_
_entity.id
_entity.type
_entity.pdbx_description
1 polymer ?
#
loop_
_entity_poly.entity_id
_entity_poly.type
_entity_poly.pdbx_seq_one_letter_code
_entity_poly.pdbx_strand_id
1 'polypeptide(L)'
;MEIGFGAMFLKMVWDTDIYQTMLVVLIITGSYTITGEVTSMSWFLFVCFKAFGEVGGYRGLVKKYLVAIPTRTQEGNWTAKTQCYMPRQDAFRIFRSVVSGDIPWPGLILGTTTVSMFYGCADQVTVQRFLAGKNRLHVKAGCLLFGYLKLLPMFLLVMPGMISRILFPDQVACVVPSECQKFCGRGTGCSVLAYPMLVIRVMPSGLKGFMMSTVCASVMSSLTSIFNSSSALFTLNIYTWIRPTATEKELMVAGR
;
A
#
# COMPACT_ATOMS: atom_id res chain seq x y z
N MET A 1 -6.60 -5.96 -4.99
CA MET A 1 -6.43 -5.25 -3.71
C MET A 1 -5.96 -3.80 -3.94
N GLU A 2 -4.96 -3.57 -4.79
CA GLU A 2 -4.43 -2.21 -5.09
C GLU A 2 -5.47 -1.21 -5.60
N ILE A 3 -6.36 -1.64 -6.50
CA ILE A 3 -7.43 -0.78 -7.03
C ILE A 3 -8.37 -0.30 -5.91
N GLY A 4 -8.66 -1.16 -4.93
CA GLY A 4 -9.50 -0.82 -3.79
C GLY A 4 -8.83 0.22 -2.87
N PHE A 5 -7.52 0.13 -2.67
CA PHE A 5 -6.75 1.14 -1.93
C PHE A 5 -6.71 2.48 -2.66
N GLY A 6 -6.42 2.47 -3.98
CA GLY A 6 -6.42 3.67 -4.80
C GLY A 6 -7.80 4.35 -4.81
N ALA A 7 -8.87 3.58 -4.98
CA ALA A 7 -10.24 4.10 -4.96
C ALA A 7 -10.64 4.67 -3.59
N MET A 8 -10.19 4.07 -2.49
CA MET A 8 -10.41 4.63 -1.13
C MET A 8 -9.67 5.95 -0.92
N PHE A 9 -8.44 6.07 -1.41
CA PHE A 9 -7.68 7.32 -1.37
C PHE A 9 -8.36 8.42 -2.18
N LEU A 10 -8.83 8.10 -3.39
CA LEU A 10 -9.58 9.01 -4.26
C LEU A 10 -10.94 9.43 -3.68
N LYS A 11 -11.65 8.52 -3.01
CA LYS A 11 -12.89 8.87 -2.30
C LYS A 11 -12.68 9.98 -1.27
N MET A 12 -11.57 9.96 -0.52
CA MET A 12 -11.29 11.01 0.48
C MET A 12 -11.11 12.40 -0.11
N VAL A 13 -10.85 12.50 -1.42
CA VAL A 13 -10.57 13.77 -2.10
C VAL A 13 -11.74 14.23 -2.96
N TRP A 14 -12.40 13.30 -3.68
CA TRP A 14 -13.49 13.62 -4.60
C TRP A 14 -14.88 13.52 -3.95
N ASP A 15 -15.01 12.90 -2.77
CA ASP A 15 -16.31 12.63 -2.10
C ASP A 15 -17.31 11.84 -2.98
N THR A 16 -16.80 11.08 -3.95
CA THR A 16 -17.58 10.28 -4.90
C THR A 16 -17.68 8.81 -4.45
N ASP A 17 -18.68 8.10 -4.95
CA ASP A 17 -18.81 6.65 -4.76
C ASP A 17 -17.55 5.88 -5.18
N ILE A 18 -17.21 4.86 -4.38
CA ILE A 18 -16.00 4.03 -4.56
C ILE A 18 -16.01 3.34 -5.93
N TYR A 19 -17.18 2.87 -6.36
CA TYR A 19 -17.34 2.13 -7.62
C TYR A 19 -17.14 3.03 -8.85
N GLN A 20 -17.64 4.26 -8.82
CA GLN A 20 -17.44 5.23 -9.91
C GLN A 20 -15.97 5.64 -10.02
N THR A 21 -15.35 5.91 -8.88
CA THR A 21 -13.92 6.22 -8.79
C THR A 21 -13.05 5.09 -9.34
N MET A 22 -13.39 3.85 -9.01
CA MET A 22 -12.70 2.65 -9.52
C MET A 22 -12.81 2.54 -11.05
N LEU A 23 -14.00 2.78 -11.62
CA LEU A 23 -14.22 2.77 -13.07
C LEU A 23 -13.37 3.84 -13.77
N VAL A 24 -13.33 5.06 -13.24
CA VAL A 24 -12.53 6.16 -13.79
C VAL A 24 -11.05 5.82 -13.77
N VAL A 25 -10.52 5.30 -12.66
CA VAL A 25 -9.11 4.87 -12.58
C VAL A 25 -8.81 3.79 -13.61
N LEU A 26 -9.69 2.79 -13.78
CA LEU A 26 -9.49 1.73 -14.77
C LEU A 26 -9.46 2.27 -16.21
N ILE A 27 -10.35 3.19 -16.56
CA ILE A 27 -10.41 3.80 -17.91
C ILE A 27 -9.13 4.60 -18.18
N ILE A 28 -8.73 5.46 -17.23
CA ILE A 28 -7.51 6.26 -17.38
C ILE A 28 -6.29 5.33 -17.45
N THR A 29 -6.20 4.30 -16.60
CA THR A 29 -5.08 3.32 -16.60
C THR A 29 -4.98 2.59 -17.95
N GLY A 30 -6.10 2.14 -18.50
CA GLY A 30 -6.15 1.47 -19.79
C GLY A 30 -5.63 2.37 -20.92
N SER A 31 -5.94 3.66 -20.89
CA SER A 31 -5.46 4.63 -21.89
C SER A 31 -3.99 5.06 -21.72
N TYR A 32 -3.49 5.14 -20.48
CA TYR A 32 -2.16 5.69 -20.15
C TYR A 32 -1.02 4.66 -20.14
N THR A 33 -1.31 3.39 -20.42
CA THR A 33 -0.31 2.28 -20.47
C THR A 33 0.80 2.49 -21.53
N ILE A 34 0.76 3.58 -22.30
CA ILE A 34 1.68 3.88 -23.41
C ILE A 34 2.76 4.91 -23.02
N THR A 35 2.58 5.71 -21.98
CA THR A 35 3.54 6.76 -21.58
C THR A 35 4.15 6.47 -20.22
N GLY A 36 5.48 6.27 -20.16
CA GLY A 36 6.20 6.01 -18.92
C GLY A 36 6.24 7.21 -17.96
N GLU A 37 6.41 6.94 -16.66
CA GLU A 37 6.29 7.95 -15.60
C GLU A 37 7.46 7.93 -14.59
N VAL A 38 7.65 9.06 -13.90
CA VAL A 38 8.67 9.29 -12.88
C VAL A 38 8.01 9.54 -11.52
N THR A 39 8.02 8.55 -10.64
CA THR A 39 7.56 8.70 -9.26
C THR A 39 8.68 9.27 -8.38
N SER A 40 8.57 10.53 -7.95
CA SER A 40 9.60 11.15 -7.10
C SER A 40 9.45 10.73 -5.63
N MET A 41 10.36 9.88 -5.15
CA MET A 41 10.47 9.42 -3.75
C MET A 41 10.60 10.56 -2.72
N SER A 42 11.01 11.75 -3.16
CA SER A 42 11.28 12.91 -2.30
C SER A 42 10.06 13.36 -1.48
N TRP A 43 8.83 13.15 -1.99
CA TRP A 43 7.62 13.60 -1.30
C TRP A 43 7.23 12.71 -0.12
N PHE A 44 7.50 11.41 -0.21
CA PHE A 44 7.29 10.48 0.90
C PHE A 44 8.17 10.85 2.10
N LEU A 45 9.41 11.28 1.84
CA LEU A 45 10.33 11.77 2.86
C LEU A 45 9.81 13.06 3.51
N PHE A 46 9.29 14.00 2.72
CA PHE A 46 8.72 15.24 3.23
C PHE A 46 7.54 15.00 4.18
N VAL A 47 6.58 14.16 3.79
CA VAL A 47 5.43 13.79 4.64
C VAL A 47 5.90 13.15 5.93
N CYS A 48 6.87 12.24 5.85
CA CYS A 48 7.44 11.58 7.01
C CYS A 48 8.08 12.58 7.97
N PHE A 49 8.94 13.49 7.48
CA PHE A 49 9.61 14.49 8.31
C PHE A 49 8.60 15.43 9.00
N LYS A 50 7.59 15.92 8.27
CA LYS A 50 6.52 16.74 8.84
C LYS A 50 5.70 15.99 9.88
N ALA A 51 5.32 14.75 9.61
CA ALA A 51 4.58 13.92 10.55
C ALA A 51 5.35 13.68 11.86
N PHE A 52 6.66 13.44 11.77
CA PHE A 52 7.51 13.33 12.95
C PHE A 52 7.63 14.66 13.70
N GLY A 53 7.64 15.80 13.01
CA GLY A 53 7.59 17.13 13.62
C GLY A 53 6.36 17.34 14.50
N GLU A 54 5.16 17.02 13.99
CA GLU A 54 3.88 17.17 14.71
C GLU A 54 3.82 16.34 16.00
N VAL A 55 4.43 15.16 15.99
CA VAL A 55 4.36 14.23 17.13
C VAL A 55 5.44 14.51 18.17
N GLY A 56 6.47 15.28 17.84
CA GLY A 56 7.64 15.54 18.71
C GLY A 56 8.73 14.46 18.57
N GLY A 57 8.92 13.93 17.36
CA GLY A 57 9.91 12.92 17.02
C GLY A 57 9.55 11.50 17.49
N TYR A 58 10.54 10.61 17.46
CA TYR A 58 10.35 9.19 17.76
C TYR A 58 9.90 8.93 19.22
N ARG A 59 10.44 9.68 20.19
CA ARG A 59 10.02 9.55 21.60
C ARG A 59 8.55 9.94 21.78
N GLY A 60 8.12 10.99 21.09
CA GLY A 60 6.71 11.41 21.05
C GLY A 60 5.82 10.34 20.44
N LEU A 61 6.27 9.68 19.36
CA LEU A 61 5.56 8.59 18.71
C LEU A 61 5.32 7.43 19.67
N VAL A 62 6.37 6.95 20.35
CA VAL A 62 6.25 5.81 21.28
C VAL A 62 5.29 6.13 22.44
N LYS A 63 5.39 7.33 23.02
CA LYS A 63 4.57 7.74 24.17
C LYS A 63 3.10 7.98 23.78
N LYS A 64 2.87 8.75 22.71
CA LYS A 64 1.51 9.15 22.30
C LYS A 64 0.75 8.02 21.61
N TYR A 65 1.44 7.09 20.94
CA TYR A 65 0.79 5.97 20.26
C TYR A 65 0.00 5.08 21.23
N LEU A 66 0.52 4.83 22.43
CA LEU A 66 -0.14 3.98 23.43
C LEU A 66 -1.42 4.60 24.02
N VAL A 67 -1.59 5.91 23.87
CA VAL A 67 -2.75 6.67 24.40
C VAL A 67 -3.71 7.06 23.26
N ALA A 68 -3.41 6.71 22.01
CA ALA A 68 -4.23 7.05 20.84
C ALA A 68 -5.50 6.19 20.78
N ILE A 69 -6.53 6.64 21.50
CA ILE A 69 -7.85 6.00 21.65
C ILE A 69 -8.93 6.92 21.04
N PRO A 70 -9.90 6.38 20.27
CA PRO A 70 -11.03 7.16 19.78
C PRO A 70 -11.93 7.63 20.93
N THR A 71 -12.50 8.81 20.79
CA THR A 71 -13.43 9.45 21.72
C THR A 71 -14.75 8.68 21.80
N ARG A 72 -15.21 8.15 20.66
CA ARG A 72 -16.46 7.38 20.54
C ARG A 72 -16.16 5.89 20.54
N THR A 73 -16.53 5.24 21.65
CA THR A 73 -16.36 3.78 21.84
C THR A 73 -17.68 3.04 22.10
N GLN A 74 -18.78 3.79 22.19
CA GLN A 74 -20.10 3.28 22.49
C GLN A 74 -21.12 3.87 21.52
N GLU A 75 -22.09 3.06 21.13
CA GLU A 75 -23.23 3.45 20.30
C GLU A 75 -24.51 2.83 20.86
N GLY A 76 -25.38 3.67 21.43
CA GLY A 76 -26.58 3.20 22.13
C GLY A 76 -26.25 2.23 23.26
N ASN A 77 -26.80 1.02 23.18
CA ASN A 77 -26.56 -0.07 24.16
C ASN A 77 -25.34 -0.94 23.83
N TRP A 78 -24.59 -0.63 22.78
CA TRP A 78 -23.43 -1.42 22.36
C TRP A 78 -22.12 -0.71 22.72
N THR A 79 -21.28 -1.40 23.48
CA THR A 79 -19.93 -0.97 23.84
C THR A 79 -18.91 -1.81 23.08
N ALA A 80 -18.01 -1.14 22.36
CA ALA A 80 -16.91 -1.80 21.69
C ALA A 80 -16.00 -2.53 22.68
N LYS A 81 -15.51 -3.72 22.31
CA LYS A 81 -14.51 -4.43 23.11
C LYS A 81 -13.24 -3.60 23.22
N THR A 82 -12.65 -3.54 24.41
CA THR A 82 -11.42 -2.80 24.70
C THR A 82 -10.26 -3.16 23.76
N GLN A 83 -10.20 -4.42 23.34
CA GLN A 83 -9.19 -4.94 22.40
C GLN A 83 -9.27 -4.32 20.99
N CYS A 84 -10.43 -3.78 20.60
CA CYS A 84 -10.63 -3.25 19.25
C CYS A 84 -10.12 -1.81 19.10
N TYR A 85 -10.23 -0.99 20.15
CA TYR A 85 -9.84 0.42 20.10
C TYR A 85 -8.50 0.71 20.78
N MET A 86 -8.08 -0.09 21.77
CA MET A 86 -6.80 0.14 22.44
C MET A 86 -5.61 -0.32 21.58
N PRO A 87 -4.57 0.51 21.45
CA PRO A 87 -3.31 0.09 20.83
C PRO A 87 -2.64 -0.98 21.68
N ARG A 88 -2.04 -1.98 21.02
CA ARG A 88 -1.39 -3.10 21.71
C ARG A 88 -0.08 -2.65 22.38
N GLN A 89 0.19 -3.14 23.58
CA GLN A 89 1.40 -2.75 24.33
C GLN A 89 2.71 -3.25 23.71
N ASP A 90 2.67 -4.32 22.93
CA ASP A 90 3.79 -4.86 22.15
C ASP A 90 3.84 -4.30 20.71
N ALA A 91 3.14 -3.20 20.40
CA ALA A 91 3.10 -2.64 19.04
C ALA A 91 4.49 -2.31 18.46
N PHE A 92 5.47 -1.96 19.31
CA PHE A 92 6.85 -1.67 18.91
C PHE A 92 7.78 -2.90 18.97
N ARG A 93 7.26 -4.10 19.28
CA ARG A 93 8.02 -5.35 19.27
C ARG A 93 7.78 -6.06 17.93
N ILE A 94 8.86 -6.24 17.17
CA ILE A 94 8.83 -6.94 15.88
C ILE A 94 8.54 -8.43 16.10
N PHE A 95 9.27 -9.07 17.02
CA PHE A 95 9.06 -10.46 17.39
C PHE A 95 8.01 -10.57 18.49
N ARG A 96 6.84 -11.06 18.13
CA ARG A 96 5.71 -11.23 19.08
C ARG A 96 5.68 -12.63 19.67
N SER A 97 5.01 -12.72 20.82
CA SER A 97 4.77 -13.99 21.51
C SER A 97 4.02 -14.99 20.64
N VAL A 98 4.29 -16.28 20.85
CA VAL A 98 3.65 -17.39 20.13
C VAL A 98 2.17 -17.54 20.50
N VAL A 99 1.81 -17.20 21.74
CA VAL A 99 0.49 -17.49 22.31
C VAL A 99 -0.48 -16.31 22.20
N SER A 100 0.02 -15.07 22.34
CA SER A 100 -0.80 -13.86 22.40
C SER A 100 -0.64 -12.91 21.20
N GLY A 101 0.25 -13.23 20.25
CA GLY A 101 0.51 -12.43 19.07
C GLY A 101 -0.25 -12.92 17.85
N ASP A 102 -0.92 -12.01 17.13
CA ASP A 102 -1.59 -12.33 15.86
C ASP A 102 -0.60 -12.80 14.78
N ILE A 103 0.65 -12.33 14.88
CA ILE A 103 1.75 -12.68 14.00
C ILE A 103 2.90 -13.17 14.90
N PRO A 104 2.89 -14.43 15.32
CA PRO A 104 3.88 -14.97 16.23
C PRO A 104 5.25 -15.03 15.53
N TRP A 105 6.34 -14.90 16.30
CA TRP A 105 7.70 -14.85 15.74
C TRP A 105 8.06 -16.02 14.79
N PRO A 106 7.63 -17.29 14.99
CA PRO A 106 7.95 -18.36 14.05
C PRO A 106 7.23 -18.16 12.71
N GLY A 107 5.97 -17.72 12.75
CA GLY A 107 5.20 -17.38 11.56
C GLY A 107 5.79 -16.17 10.84
N LEU A 108 6.31 -15.19 11.58
CA LEU A 108 7.04 -14.07 11.00
C LEU A 108 8.28 -14.55 10.25
N ILE A 109 9.14 -15.37 10.86
CA ILE A 109 10.39 -15.83 10.21
C ILE A 109 10.08 -16.78 9.06
N LEU A 110 9.35 -17.86 9.30
CA LEU A 110 9.11 -18.90 8.29
C LEU A 110 8.15 -18.41 7.22
N GLY A 111 7.00 -17.87 7.62
CA GLY A 111 5.96 -17.41 6.68
C GLY A 111 6.42 -16.24 5.83
N THR A 112 6.96 -15.18 6.46
CA THR A 112 7.39 -13.99 5.69
C THR A 112 8.58 -14.30 4.79
N THR A 113 9.50 -15.18 5.19
CA THR A 113 10.61 -15.59 4.32
C THR A 113 10.11 -16.36 3.10
N THR A 114 9.18 -17.32 3.29
CA THR A 114 8.57 -18.04 2.17
C THR A 114 7.84 -17.09 1.21
N VAL A 115 7.04 -16.16 1.75
CA VAL A 115 6.32 -15.16 0.94
C VAL A 115 7.30 -14.23 0.22
N SER A 116 8.36 -13.80 0.89
CA SER A 116 9.39 -12.95 0.28
C SER A 116 10.16 -13.66 -0.83
N MET A 117 10.43 -14.95 -0.67
CA MET A 117 11.06 -15.78 -1.69
C MET A 117 10.14 -15.96 -2.90
N PHE A 118 8.83 -16.19 -2.68
CA PHE A 118 7.86 -16.25 -3.76
C PHE A 118 7.83 -14.94 -4.56
N TYR A 119 7.63 -13.79 -3.91
CA TYR A 119 7.59 -12.49 -4.60
C TYR A 119 8.93 -12.08 -5.23
N GLY A 120 10.06 -12.53 -4.67
CA GLY A 120 11.39 -12.23 -5.18
C GLY A 120 11.82 -13.10 -6.36
N CYS A 121 11.41 -14.38 -6.37
CA CYS A 121 11.97 -15.37 -7.28
C CYS A 121 10.95 -16.00 -8.24
N ALA A 122 9.67 -16.04 -7.87
CA ALA A 122 8.62 -16.71 -8.65
C ALA A 122 7.60 -15.73 -9.25
N ASP A 123 7.49 -14.52 -8.70
CA ASP A 123 6.61 -13.50 -9.24
C ASP A 123 7.13 -12.96 -10.59
N GLN A 124 6.29 -13.08 -11.61
CA GLN A 124 6.65 -12.78 -12.99
C GLN A 124 7.09 -11.32 -13.19
N VAL A 125 6.49 -10.37 -12.46
CA VAL A 125 6.85 -8.95 -12.56
C VAL A 125 8.30 -8.73 -12.10
N THR A 126 8.71 -9.38 -11.00
CA THR A 126 10.07 -9.27 -10.48
C THR A 126 11.07 -10.01 -11.37
N VAL A 127 10.75 -11.23 -11.80
CA VAL A 127 11.65 -12.04 -12.65
C VAL A 127 11.93 -11.33 -13.98
N GLN A 128 10.91 -10.75 -14.62
CA GLN A 128 11.07 -9.99 -15.86
C GLN A 128 12.04 -8.81 -15.71
N ARG A 129 12.01 -8.11 -14.56
CA ARG A 129 12.94 -7.01 -14.27
C ARG A 129 14.39 -7.48 -14.14
N PHE A 130 14.63 -8.66 -13.57
CA PHE A 130 15.97 -9.23 -13.50
C PHE A 130 16.47 -9.72 -14.87
N LEU A 131 15.59 -10.28 -15.70
CA LEU A 131 15.92 -10.72 -17.06
C LEU A 131 16.21 -9.56 -18.01
N ALA A 132 15.59 -8.39 -17.80
CA ALA A 132 15.87 -7.17 -18.57
C ALA A 132 17.22 -6.52 -18.24
N GLY A 133 17.97 -7.03 -17.26
CA GLY A 133 19.25 -6.46 -16.85
C GLY A 133 20.36 -6.68 -17.89
N LYS A 134 21.11 -5.62 -18.20
CA LYS A 134 22.17 -5.63 -19.24
C LYS A 134 23.27 -6.68 -18.99
N ASN A 135 23.72 -6.83 -17.74
CA ASN A 135 24.79 -7.75 -17.35
C ASN A 135 24.48 -8.37 -15.99
N ARG A 136 25.06 -9.56 -15.71
CA ARG A 136 24.92 -10.23 -14.40
C ARG A 136 25.41 -9.38 -13.22
N LEU A 137 26.44 -8.54 -13.42
CA LEU A 137 26.92 -7.61 -12.39
C LEU A 137 25.84 -6.57 -12.04
N HIS A 138 25.18 -5.98 -13.04
CA HIS A 138 24.11 -5.00 -12.82
C HIS A 138 22.89 -5.63 -12.14
N VAL A 139 22.53 -6.86 -12.52
CA VAL A 139 21.44 -7.58 -11.87
C VAL A 139 21.77 -7.86 -10.40
N LYS A 140 22.98 -8.36 -10.09
CA LYS A 140 23.41 -8.59 -8.69
C LYS A 140 23.42 -7.30 -7.86
N ALA A 141 23.96 -6.22 -8.41
CA ALA A 141 23.97 -4.91 -7.75
C ALA A 141 22.54 -4.39 -7.52
N GLY A 142 21.66 -4.57 -8.51
CA GLY A 142 20.24 -4.23 -8.41
C GLY A 142 19.51 -5.02 -7.32
N CYS A 143 19.75 -6.33 -7.21
CA CYS A 143 19.20 -7.16 -6.13
C CYS A 143 19.65 -6.69 -4.75
N LEU A 144 20.94 -6.35 -4.60
CA LEU A 144 21.50 -5.85 -3.34
C LEU A 144 20.86 -4.51 -2.94
N LEU A 145 20.79 -3.56 -3.89
CA LEU A 145 20.15 -2.26 -3.70
C LEU A 145 18.67 -2.42 -3.34
N PHE A 146 17.95 -3.31 -4.02
CA PHE A 146 16.55 -3.61 -3.73
C PHE A 146 16.36 -4.14 -2.29
N GLY A 147 17.26 -5.00 -1.83
CA GLY A 147 17.28 -5.49 -0.45
C GLY A 147 17.40 -4.35 0.57
N TYR A 148 18.31 -3.40 0.34
CA TYR A 148 18.44 -2.21 1.20
C TYR A 148 17.22 -1.29 1.12
N LEU A 149 16.68 -1.03 -0.07
CA LEU A 149 15.51 -0.18 -0.25
C LEU A 149 14.24 -0.75 0.42
N LYS A 150 14.14 -2.07 0.57
CA LYS A 150 13.04 -2.72 1.31
C LYS A 150 13.00 -2.38 2.81
N LEU A 151 14.06 -1.80 3.37
CA LEU A 151 14.05 -1.30 4.75
C LEU A 151 13.32 0.05 4.88
N LEU A 152 13.27 0.85 3.82
CA LEU A 152 12.68 2.20 3.84
C LEU A 152 11.17 2.22 4.15
N PRO A 153 10.32 1.32 3.61
CA PRO A 153 8.89 1.29 3.91
C PRO A 153 8.55 1.28 5.41
N MET A 154 9.42 0.71 6.25
CA MET A 154 9.23 0.75 7.70
C MET A 154 9.20 2.19 8.24
N PHE A 155 10.09 3.05 7.74
CA PHE A 155 10.17 4.46 8.14
C PHE A 155 9.22 5.35 7.34
N LEU A 156 8.96 5.04 6.08
CA LEU A 156 8.19 5.91 5.17
C LEU A 156 6.69 5.62 5.17
N LEU A 157 6.27 4.42 5.55
CA LEU A 157 4.87 4.01 5.53
C LEU A 157 4.37 3.57 6.91
N VAL A 158 5.09 2.67 7.58
CA VAL A 158 4.62 2.11 8.87
C VAL A 158 4.62 3.17 9.96
N MET A 159 5.74 3.87 10.17
CA MET A 159 5.81 4.91 11.21
C MET A 159 4.84 6.08 10.95
N PRO A 160 4.74 6.65 9.73
CA PRO A 160 3.70 7.63 9.40
C PRO A 160 2.28 7.09 9.61
N GLY A 161 2.00 5.83 9.27
CA GLY A 161 0.72 5.20 9.57
C GLY A 161 0.39 5.18 11.07
N MET A 162 1.38 4.88 11.92
CA MET A 162 1.25 4.95 13.38
C MET A 162 1.01 6.39 13.86
N ILE A 163 1.72 7.37 13.26
CA ILE A 163 1.53 8.80 13.54
C ILE A 163 0.11 9.24 13.18
N SER A 164 -0.44 8.78 12.06
CA SER A 164 -1.82 9.12 11.67
C SER A 164 -2.84 8.68 12.71
N ARG A 165 -2.63 7.55 13.39
CA ARG A 165 -3.52 7.10 14.46
C ARG A 165 -3.45 8.04 15.67
N ILE A 166 -2.29 8.64 15.95
CA ILE A 166 -2.12 9.62 17.04
C ILE A 166 -2.86 10.92 16.71
N LEU A 167 -2.73 11.41 15.48
CA LEU A 167 -3.31 12.69 15.06
C LEU A 167 -4.81 12.61 14.77
N PHE A 168 -5.29 11.46 14.27
CA PHE A 168 -6.68 11.25 13.84
C PHE A 168 -7.27 9.95 14.42
N PRO A 169 -7.33 9.79 15.76
CA PRO A 169 -7.77 8.55 16.39
C PRO A 169 -9.24 8.21 16.06
N ASP A 170 -10.13 9.20 16.05
CA ASP A 170 -11.56 8.99 15.79
C ASP A 170 -11.85 8.46 14.37
N GLN A 171 -11.01 8.82 13.40
CA GLN A 171 -11.22 8.46 11.99
C GLN A 171 -10.45 7.18 11.62
N VAL A 172 -9.22 7.03 12.11
CA VAL A 172 -8.37 5.88 11.74
C VAL A 172 -8.62 4.67 12.63
N ALA A 173 -8.82 4.89 13.93
CA ALA A 173 -9.07 3.84 14.92
C ALA A 173 -10.55 3.76 15.31
N CYS A 174 -11.47 4.19 14.43
CA CYS A 174 -12.90 4.07 14.65
C CYS A 174 -13.27 2.60 14.92
N VAL A 175 -14.20 2.40 15.84
CA VAL A 175 -14.74 1.07 16.17
C VAL A 175 -16.27 1.05 16.10
N VAL A 176 -16.90 2.22 16.17
CA VAL A 176 -18.34 2.39 16.05
C VAL A 176 -18.74 2.22 14.57
N PRO A 177 -19.62 1.25 14.22
CA PRO A 177 -19.97 0.97 12.83
C PRO A 177 -20.54 2.16 12.07
N SER A 178 -21.38 2.99 12.69
CA SER A 178 -21.97 4.16 12.02
C SER A 178 -20.93 5.24 11.69
N GLU A 179 -20.00 5.52 12.60
CA GLU A 179 -18.90 6.45 12.34
C GLU A 179 -17.92 5.90 11.30
N CYS A 180 -17.55 4.63 11.41
CA CYS A 180 -16.69 3.98 10.41
C CYS A 180 -17.34 3.99 9.02
N GLN A 181 -18.65 3.76 8.94
CA GLN A 181 -19.39 3.81 7.68
C GLN A 181 -19.33 5.21 7.06
N LYS A 182 -19.46 6.27 7.87
CA LYS A 182 -19.39 7.67 7.41
C LYS A 182 -18.03 8.01 6.81
N PHE A 183 -16.94 7.66 7.49
CA PHE A 183 -15.60 8.04 7.03
C PHE A 183 -15.04 7.11 5.94
N CYS A 184 -15.43 5.83 5.93
CA CYS A 184 -14.69 4.79 5.20
C CYS A 184 -15.59 3.96 4.27
N GLY A 185 -16.91 4.13 4.36
CA GLY A 185 -17.88 3.33 3.62
C GLY A 185 -17.90 1.85 4.03
N ARG A 186 -17.30 1.50 5.18
CA ARG A 186 -17.33 0.17 5.79
C ARG A 186 -17.56 0.27 7.29
N GLY A 187 -18.39 -0.61 7.84
CA GLY A 187 -18.58 -0.77 9.28
C GLY A 187 -17.45 -1.54 9.99
N THR A 188 -16.41 -1.94 9.26
CA THR A 188 -15.19 -2.56 9.80
C THR A 188 -14.03 -1.58 9.68
N GLY A 189 -13.21 -1.46 10.74
CA GLY A 189 -12.34 -0.30 11.01
C GLY A 189 -11.48 0.27 9.87
N CYS A 190 -11.06 1.52 10.05
CA CYS A 190 -10.56 2.39 8.99
C CYS A 190 -9.03 2.50 8.89
N SER A 191 -8.30 1.50 9.37
CA SER A 191 -6.82 1.51 9.41
C SER A 191 -6.17 1.75 8.04
N VAL A 192 -6.85 1.33 6.96
CA VAL A 192 -6.41 1.53 5.56
C VAL A 192 -6.23 3.00 5.22
N LEU A 193 -7.00 3.88 5.86
CA LEU A 193 -7.01 5.32 5.57
C LEU A 193 -5.96 6.09 6.36
N ALA A 194 -5.18 5.43 7.23
CA ALA A 194 -4.14 6.08 8.04
C ALA A 194 -3.15 6.88 7.18
N TYR A 195 -2.52 6.25 6.19
CA TYR A 195 -1.56 6.94 5.34
C TYR A 195 -2.21 8.04 4.47
N PRO A 196 -3.34 7.76 3.77
CA PRO A 196 -4.14 8.77 3.07
C PRO A 196 -4.45 10.03 3.87
N MET A 197 -4.99 9.84 5.09
CA MET A 197 -5.43 10.91 5.97
C MET A 197 -4.27 11.81 6.38
N LEU A 198 -3.15 11.20 6.75
CA LEU A 198 -1.96 11.94 7.12
C LEU A 198 -1.47 12.81 5.98
N VAL A 199 -1.40 12.27 4.77
CA VAL A 199 -0.97 13.01 3.58
C VAL A 199 -1.85 14.24 3.34
N ILE A 200 -3.17 14.06 3.33
CA ILE A 200 -4.12 15.14 3.03
C ILE A 200 -4.11 16.25 4.11
N ARG A 201 -3.87 15.87 5.36
CA ARG A 201 -3.90 16.80 6.51
C ARG A 201 -2.57 17.51 6.76
N VAL A 202 -1.45 16.84 6.52
CA VAL A 202 -0.10 17.39 6.77
C VAL A 202 0.44 18.18 5.57
N MET A 203 -0.02 17.88 4.35
CA MET A 203 0.40 18.62 3.15
C MET A 203 -0.21 20.02 3.07
N PRO A 204 0.54 21.03 2.58
CA PRO A 204 -0.01 22.33 2.22
C PRO A 204 -0.87 22.26 0.95
N SER A 205 -1.83 23.18 0.80
CA SER A 205 -2.91 23.15 -0.20
C SER A 205 -2.45 22.93 -1.65
N GLY A 206 -1.28 23.44 -2.05
CA GLY A 206 -0.73 23.26 -3.40
C GLY A 206 -0.08 21.89 -3.64
N LEU A 207 0.54 21.27 -2.63
CA LEU A 207 1.21 19.97 -2.79
C LEU A 207 0.24 18.78 -2.66
N LYS A 208 -0.97 19.00 -2.13
CA LYS A 208 -2.01 17.98 -2.03
C LYS A 208 -2.37 17.40 -3.39
N GLY A 209 -2.64 18.27 -4.37
CA GLY A 209 -2.99 17.84 -5.74
C GLY A 209 -1.85 17.09 -6.44
N PHE A 210 -0.61 17.51 -6.21
CA PHE A 210 0.56 16.82 -6.77
C PHE A 210 0.72 15.40 -6.21
N MET A 211 0.60 15.23 -4.89
CA MET A 211 0.68 13.90 -4.28
C MET A 211 -0.52 13.03 -4.67
N MET A 212 -1.68 13.64 -4.89
CA MET A 212 -2.86 12.95 -5.41
C MET A 212 -2.58 12.32 -6.79
N SER A 213 -2.04 13.13 -7.71
CA SER A 213 -1.62 12.68 -9.03
C SER A 213 -0.55 11.59 -8.94
N THR A 214 0.43 11.75 -8.04
CA THR A 214 1.51 10.76 -7.85
C THR A 214 1.00 9.40 -7.39
N VAL A 215 0.01 9.37 -6.47
CA VAL A 215 -0.59 8.11 -6.01
C VAL A 215 -1.40 7.46 -7.13
N CYS A 216 -2.16 8.24 -7.90
CA CYS A 216 -2.90 7.74 -9.05
C CYS A 216 -1.95 7.13 -10.09
N ALA A 217 -0.92 7.88 -10.49
CA ALA A 217 0.16 7.43 -11.38
C ALA A 217 0.81 6.13 -10.86
N SER A 218 1.12 6.06 -9.56
CA SER A 218 1.70 4.85 -8.97
C SER A 218 0.77 3.63 -9.06
N VAL A 219 -0.53 3.81 -8.80
CA VAL A 219 -1.50 2.71 -8.93
C VAL A 219 -1.62 2.27 -10.39
N MET A 220 -1.68 3.22 -11.31
CA MET A 220 -1.74 2.96 -12.75
C MET A 220 -0.52 2.17 -13.21
N SER A 221 0.69 2.59 -12.79
CA SER A 221 1.94 1.92 -13.11
C SER A 221 2.00 0.48 -12.60
N SER A 222 1.57 0.22 -11.35
CA SER A 222 1.49 -1.14 -10.83
C SER A 222 0.54 -2.01 -11.63
N LEU A 223 -0.65 -1.49 -11.97
CA LEU A 223 -1.65 -2.20 -12.78
C LEU A 223 -1.13 -2.53 -14.17
N THR A 224 -0.51 -1.57 -14.86
CA THR A 224 0.14 -1.79 -16.15
C THR A 224 1.21 -2.88 -16.06
N SER A 225 2.04 -2.87 -15.01
CA SER A 225 3.06 -3.90 -14.81
C SER A 225 2.46 -5.29 -14.61
N ILE A 226 1.34 -5.40 -13.88
CA ILE A 226 0.61 -6.65 -13.68
C ILE A 226 0.03 -7.13 -15.01
N PHE A 227 -0.67 -6.28 -15.76
CA PHE A 227 -1.27 -6.66 -17.04
C PHE A 227 -0.22 -7.09 -18.08
N ASN A 228 0.90 -6.38 -18.18
CA ASN A 228 2.00 -6.76 -19.07
C ASN A 228 2.59 -8.12 -18.68
N SER A 229 2.73 -8.41 -17.38
CA SER A 229 3.23 -9.71 -16.92
C SER A 229 2.24 -10.85 -17.19
N SER A 230 0.93 -10.62 -16.99
CA SER A 230 -0.12 -11.59 -17.29
C SER A 230 -0.25 -11.85 -18.79
N SER A 231 -0.15 -10.81 -19.62
CA SER A 231 -0.13 -10.92 -21.07
C SER A 231 1.06 -11.74 -21.56
N ALA A 232 2.27 -11.48 -21.04
CA ALA A 232 3.45 -12.28 -21.36
C ALA A 232 3.28 -13.75 -20.95
N LEU A 233 2.68 -14.01 -19.78
CA LEU A 233 2.39 -15.37 -19.33
C LEU A 233 1.41 -16.06 -20.29
N PHE A 234 0.31 -15.39 -20.65
CA PHE A 234 -0.69 -15.92 -21.58
C PHE A 234 -0.09 -16.19 -22.97
N THR A 235 0.56 -15.20 -23.58
CA THR A 235 1.11 -15.32 -24.94
C THR A 235 2.21 -16.36 -25.03
N LEU A 236 3.14 -16.40 -24.07
CA LEU A 236 4.31 -17.28 -24.17
C LEU A 236 4.05 -18.71 -23.66
N ASN A 237 3.10 -18.91 -22.75
CA ASN A 237 2.83 -20.23 -22.16
C ASN A 237 1.54 -20.89 -22.65
N ILE A 238 0.49 -20.11 -22.91
CA ILE A 238 -0.82 -20.65 -23.30
C ILE A 238 -1.01 -20.54 -24.80
N TYR A 239 -0.78 -19.37 -25.39
CA TYR A 239 -1.06 -19.12 -26.81
C TYR A 239 -0.14 -19.92 -27.73
N THR A 240 1.15 -20.02 -27.41
CA THR A 240 2.11 -20.88 -28.13
C THR A 240 1.80 -22.37 -28.00
N TRP A 241 1.17 -22.81 -26.90
CA TRP A 241 0.72 -24.19 -26.74
C TRP A 241 -0.49 -24.49 -27.64
N ILE A 242 -1.44 -23.56 -27.72
CA ILE A 242 -2.61 -23.67 -28.59
C ILE A 242 -2.23 -23.54 -30.08
N ARG A 243 -1.28 -22.65 -30.39
CA ARG A 243 -0.82 -22.39 -31.77
C ARG A 243 0.72 -22.35 -31.85
N PRO A 244 1.37 -23.51 -32.04
CA PRO A 244 2.83 -23.64 -32.01
C PRO A 244 3.57 -22.88 -33.12
N THR A 245 2.89 -22.57 -34.23
CA THR A 245 3.46 -21.88 -35.39
C THR A 245 3.14 -20.38 -35.44
N ALA A 246 2.71 -19.81 -34.31
CA ALA A 246 2.36 -18.39 -34.24
C ALA A 246 3.59 -17.50 -34.52
N THR A 247 3.42 -16.50 -35.37
CA THR A 247 4.46 -15.53 -35.73
C THR A 247 4.61 -14.45 -34.66
N GLU A 248 5.78 -13.79 -34.55
CA GLU A 248 6.00 -12.73 -33.55
C GLU A 248 4.95 -11.60 -33.61
N LYS A 249 4.47 -11.27 -34.80
CA LYS A 249 3.40 -10.28 -34.99
C LYS A 249 2.08 -10.75 -34.39
N GLU A 250 1.75 -12.03 -34.52
CA GLU A 250 0.54 -12.62 -33.92
C GLU A 250 0.66 -12.68 -32.40
N LEU A 251 1.84 -13.00 -31.84
CA LEU A 251 2.07 -12.96 -30.39
C LEU A 251 1.92 -11.54 -29.84
N MET A 252 2.44 -10.52 -30.54
CA MET A 252 2.29 -9.13 -30.10
C MET A 252 0.83 -8.65 -30.14
N VAL A 253 0.03 -9.12 -31.11
CA VAL A 253 -1.40 -8.80 -31.18
C VAL A 253 -2.18 -9.54 -30.11
N ALA A 254 -1.89 -10.80 -29.86
CA ALA A 254 -2.55 -11.60 -28.82
C ALA A 254 -2.22 -11.13 -27.39
N GLY A 255 -1.11 -10.42 -27.21
CA GLY A 255 -0.69 -9.86 -25.93
C GLY A 255 -1.16 -8.43 -25.64
N ARG A 256 -1.75 -7.74 -26.61
CA ARG A 256 -2.37 -6.41 -26.40
C ARG A 256 -3.80 -6.57 -25.92
#